data_AF-A0A7C7FMJ6-F1
#
_entry.id   AF-A0A7C7FMJ6-F1
#
_cell.length_a   1.000
_cell.length_b   1.000
_cell.length_c   1.000
_cell.angle_alpha   90.00
_cell.angle_beta   90.00
_cell.angle_gamma   90.00
#
_symmetry.space_group_name_H-M   'P 1'
#
loop_
_entity.id
_entity.type
_entity.pdbx_description
1 polymer ?
#
loop_
_entity_poly.entity_id
_entity_poly.type
_entity_poly.pdbx_seq_one_letter_code
_entity_poly.pdbx_strand_id
1 'polypeptide(L)'
;MKNIIVGPGHPLRGGIANFNESLCESFIKEGIDSEIVSFTLQYPSIFFPGKTQLDSGQGPEKLKITPLINSVNPLSWIKAAAYIKRQNPDYVIVRFWMPFMA
;
A
#
# COMPACT_ATOMS: atom_id res chain seq x y z
N MET A 1 -7.04 -11.60 -15.20
CA MET A 1 -5.89 -11.76 -14.28
C MET A 1 -6.07 -10.76 -13.15
N LYS A 2 -5.71 -11.13 -11.92
CA LYS A 2 -5.82 -10.30 -10.72
C LYS A 2 -4.50 -10.27 -9.96
N ASN A 3 -4.09 -9.08 -9.55
CA ASN A 3 -2.91 -8.93 -8.69
C ASN A 3 -3.18 -8.01 -7.50
N ILE A 4 -2.31 -8.13 -6.49
CA ILE A 4 -2.31 -7.23 -5.34
C ILE A 4 -0.89 -6.71 -5.13
N ILE A 5 -0.75 -5.39 -5.08
CA ILE A 5 0.49 -4.72 -4.68
C ILE A 5 0.44 -4.48 -3.17
N VAL A 6 1.42 -4.99 -2.43
CA VAL A 6 1.61 -4.72 -1.01
C VAL A 6 2.71 -3.67 -0.87
N GLY A 7 2.35 -2.47 -0.42
CA GLY A 7 3.26 -1.33 -0.34
C GLY A 7 2.53 -0.04 0.02
N PRO A 8 3.22 1.06 0.35
CA PRO A 8 2.54 2.31 0.66
C PRO A 8 1.82 2.87 -0.56
N GLY A 9 0.71 3.53 -0.30
CA GLY A 9 -0.12 4.25 -1.25
C GLY A 9 -0.97 5.27 -0.49
N HIS A 10 -1.66 6.15 -1.21
CA HIS A 10 -2.48 7.22 -0.65
C HIS A 10 -3.35 6.74 0.54
N PRO A 11 -3.42 7.50 1.65
CA PRO A 11 -2.93 8.87 1.85
C PRO A 11 -1.45 9.00 2.19
N LEU A 12 -0.67 7.91 2.21
CA LEU A 12 0.77 8.01 2.47
C LEU A 12 1.46 8.66 1.28
N ARG A 13 2.30 9.67 1.54
CA ARG A 13 3.01 10.42 0.49
C ARG A 13 4.44 9.95 0.29
N GLY A 14 4.99 10.22 -0.88
CA GLY A 14 6.40 10.01 -1.22
C GLY A 14 6.61 9.20 -2.50
N GLY A 15 7.86 9.13 -2.98
CA GLY A 15 8.18 8.49 -4.26
C GLY A 15 7.75 7.02 -4.36
N ILE A 16 7.75 6.29 -3.24
CA ILE A 16 7.30 4.90 -3.21
C ILE A 16 5.78 4.79 -3.43
N ALA A 17 4.99 5.62 -2.74
CA ALA A 17 3.54 5.64 -2.90
C ALA A 17 3.15 6.01 -4.34
N ASN A 18 3.76 7.07 -4.88
CA ASN A 18 3.55 7.50 -6.26
C ASN A 18 3.88 6.38 -7.25
N PHE A 19 4.99 5.67 -7.04
CA PHE A 19 5.37 4.56 -7.92
C PHE A 19 4.34 3.42 -7.82
N ASN A 20 3.92 3.00 -6.63
CA ASN A 20 2.94 1.93 -6.46
C ASN A 20 1.61 2.28 -7.13
N GLU A 21 1.18 3.54 -7.02
CA GLU A 21 -0.01 4.07 -7.68
C GLU A 21 0.12 4.03 -9.21
N SER A 22 1.23 4.54 -9.76
CA SER A 22 1.50 4.47 -11.20
C SER A 22 1.56 3.03 -11.72
N LEU A 23 2.18 2.11 -10.97
CA LEU A 23 2.23 0.70 -11.35
C LEU A 23 0.84 0.06 -11.37
N CYS A 24 0.04 0.32 -10.34
CA CYS A 24 -1.35 -0.15 -10.26
C CYS A 24 -2.18 0.37 -11.43
N GLU A 25 -2.05 1.67 -11.74
CA GLU A 25 -2.73 2.29 -12.88
C GLU A 25 -2.31 1.66 -14.22
N SER A 26 -1.02 1.40 -14.41
CA SER A 26 -0.51 0.70 -15.60
C SER A 26 -1.09 -0.70 -15.74
N PHE A 27 -1.19 -1.48 -14.67
CA PHE A 27 -1.83 -2.81 -14.73
C PHE A 27 -3.31 -2.75 -15.08
N ILE A 28 -4.05 -1.77 -14.53
CA ILE A 28 -5.45 -1.56 -14.86
C ILE A 28 -5.62 -1.21 -16.35
N LYS A 29 -4.73 -0.37 -16.91
CA LYS A 29 -4.73 -0.04 -18.34
C LYS A 29 -4.50 -1.25 -19.25
N GLU A 30 -3.73 -2.23 -18.80
CA GLU A 30 -3.51 -3.51 -19.47
C GLU A 30 -4.61 -4.55 -19.20
N GLY A 31 -5.71 -4.17 -18.53
CA GLY A 31 -6.85 -5.05 -18.26
C GLY A 31 -6.65 -6.04 -17.10
N ILE A 32 -5.67 -5.78 -16.22
CA ILE A 32 -5.44 -6.57 -15.00
C ILE A 32 -6.22 -5.94 -13.84
N ASP A 33 -7.02 -6.74 -13.14
CA ASP A 33 -7.68 -6.33 -11.90
C ASP A 33 -6.61 -6.14 -10.81
N SER A 34 -6.26 -4.88 -10.52
CA SER A 34 -5.13 -4.53 -9.68
C SER A 34 -5.59 -3.61 -8.54
N GLU A 35 -5.11 -3.90 -7.33
CA GLU A 35 -5.33 -3.09 -6.13
C GLU A 35 -4.07 -2.95 -5.30
N ILE A 36 -4.06 -1.98 -4.39
CA ILE A 36 -2.98 -1.75 -3.44
C ILE A 36 -3.48 -2.09 -2.03
N VAL A 37 -2.80 -2.99 -1.33
CA VAL A 37 -2.94 -3.17 0.12
C VAL A 37 -1.85 -2.35 0.80
N SER A 38 -2.27 -1.26 1.45
CA SER A 38 -1.40 -0.20 1.97
C SER A 38 -1.23 -0.25 3.49
N PHE A 39 -0.32 0.58 3.98
CA PHE A 39 -0.06 0.77 5.40
C PHE A 39 -1.03 1.81 5.99
N THR A 40 -1.61 1.48 7.14
CA THR A 40 -2.21 2.44 8.08
C THR A 40 -1.15 3.23 8.83
N LEU A 41 0.01 2.61 9.09
CA LEU A 41 1.16 3.23 9.74
C LEU A 41 2.43 2.58 9.20
N GLN A 42 3.26 3.37 8.51
CA GLN A 42 4.57 2.91 8.02
C GLN A 42 5.61 2.92 9.14
N TYR A 43 5.60 3.96 9.97
CA TYR A 43 6.62 4.20 10.96
C TYR A 43 6.08 5.09 12.10
N PRO A 44 6.36 4.81 13.38
CA PRO A 44 5.88 5.62 14.50
C PRO A 44 6.25 7.10 14.36
N SER A 45 5.30 8.01 14.60
CA SER A 45 5.49 9.46 14.40
C SER A 45 6.65 10.05 15.21
N ILE A 46 6.99 9.47 16.37
CA ILE A 46 8.07 9.95 17.24
C ILE A 46 9.46 9.94 16.58
N PHE A 47 9.72 9.02 15.65
CA PHE A 47 10.98 9.05 14.88
C PHE A 47 10.78 9.46 13.43
N PHE A 48 9.65 10.09 13.09
CA PHE A 48 9.49 10.68 11.77
C PHE A 48 10.19 12.05 11.71
N PRO A 49 11.18 12.26 10.82
CA PRO A 49 11.96 13.50 10.77
C PRO A 49 11.19 14.70 10.18
N GLY A 50 9.98 14.48 9.65
CA GLY A 50 9.16 15.51 9.00
C GLY A 50 7.87 15.86 9.74
N LYS A 51 7.13 16.86 9.24
CA LYS A 51 5.88 17.32 9.87
C LYS A 51 4.70 16.34 9.75
N THR A 52 4.58 15.62 8.62
CA THR A 52 3.50 14.64 8.37
C THR A 52 3.87 13.63 7.29
N GLN A 53 3.35 12.41 7.39
CA GLN A 53 3.45 11.33 6.39
C GLN A 53 2.27 11.28 5.43
N LEU A 54 1.23 12.09 5.67
CA LEU A 54 0.00 12.08 4.91
C LEU A 54 0.00 13.19 3.86
N ASP A 55 -0.56 12.89 2.70
CA ASP A 55 -0.95 13.88 1.70
C ASP A 55 -2.33 14.47 2.06
N SER A 56 -2.50 15.77 1.82
CA SER A 56 -3.78 16.48 1.96
C SER A 56 -4.50 16.70 0.63
N GLY A 57 -3.85 16.36 -0.50
CA GLY A 57 -4.46 16.40 -1.83
C GLY A 57 -5.47 15.27 -2.06
N GLN A 58 -6.29 15.39 -3.10
CA GLN A 58 -7.12 14.28 -3.55
C GLN A 58 -6.21 13.12 -4.01
N GLY A 59 -6.42 11.94 -3.43
CA GLY A 59 -5.81 10.72 -3.94
C GLY A 59 -6.27 10.42 -5.37
N PRO A 60 -5.57 9.52 -6.08
CA PRO A 60 -5.97 9.13 -7.43
C PRO A 60 -7.42 8.59 -7.41
N GLU A 61 -8.34 9.28 -8.08
CA GLU A 61 -9.79 9.02 -8.02
C GLU A 61 -10.21 7.59 -8.42
N LYS A 62 -9.30 6.80 -9.01
CA LYS A 62 -9.60 5.52 -9.67
C LYS A 62 -8.86 4.30 -9.13
N LEU A 63 -8.03 4.44 -8.09
CA LEU A 63 -7.29 3.29 -7.55
C LEU A 63 -7.94 2.74 -6.28
N LYS A 64 -8.09 1.41 -6.23
CA LYS A 64 -8.49 0.70 -5.01
C LYS A 64 -7.28 0.58 -4.09
N ILE A 65 -7.25 1.38 -3.03
CA ILE A 65 -6.18 1.38 -2.03
C ILE A 65 -6.80 1.01 -0.67
N THR A 66 -6.41 -0.14 -0.13
CA THR A 66 -6.98 -0.70 1.12
C THR A 66 -5.92 -0.64 2.23
N PRO A 67 -6.01 0.30 3.19
CA PRO A 67 -5.03 0.42 4.27
C PRO A 67 -5.30 -0.64 5.35
N LEU A 68 -4.44 -1.66 5.45
CA LEU A 68 -4.60 -2.78 6.40
C LEU A 68 -3.38 -3.05 7.27
N ILE A 69 -2.20 -2.60 6.84
CA ILE A 69 -0.94 -3.00 7.47
C ILE A 69 -0.50 -1.94 8.48
N ASN A 70 -0.06 -2.35 9.65
CA ASN A 70 0.59 -1.48 10.62
C ASN A 70 1.96 -2.08 10.91
N SER A 71 3.04 -1.33 10.64
CA SER A 71 4.42 -1.84 10.70
C SER A 71 4.85 -2.32 12.08
N VAL A 72 4.18 -1.90 13.15
CA VAL A 72 4.53 -2.29 14.53
C VAL A 72 3.51 -3.24 15.17
N ASN A 73 2.40 -3.57 14.48
CA ASN A 73 1.36 -4.44 14.99
C ASN A 73 1.24 -5.73 14.14
N PRO A 74 1.85 -6.85 14.55
CA PRO A 74 1.81 -8.11 13.81
C PRO A 74 0.41 -8.67 13.54
N LEU A 75 -0.58 -8.36 14.40
CA LEU A 75 -1.98 -8.79 14.17
C LEU A 75 -2.56 -8.16 12.90
N SER A 76 -2.11 -6.96 12.53
CA SER A 76 -2.51 -6.32 11.27
C SER A 76 -2.00 -7.09 10.05
N TRP A 77 -0.84 -7.76 10.15
CA TRP A 77 -0.26 -8.54 9.05
C TRP A 77 -1.07 -9.79 8.77
N ILE A 78 -1.53 -10.47 9.83
CA ILE A 78 -2.41 -11.63 9.72
C ILE A 78 -3.74 -11.22 9.07
N LYS A 79 -4.30 -10.07 9.47
CA LYS A 79 -5.52 -9.52 8.88
C LYS A 79 -5.32 -9.17 7.39
N ALA A 80 -4.21 -8.55 7.04
CA ALA A 80 -3.85 -8.24 5.66
C ALA A 80 -3.68 -9.51 4.82
N ALA A 81 -2.96 -10.52 5.33
CA ALA A 81 -2.80 -11.81 4.66
C ALA A 81 -4.14 -12.52 4.46
N ALA A 82 -5.02 -12.52 5.47
CA ALA A 82 -6.35 -13.09 5.36
C ALA A 82 -7.23 -12.33 4.34
N TYR A 83 -7.11 -11.00 4.28
CA TYR A 83 -7.76 -10.19 3.25
C TYR A 83 -7.27 -10.57 1.85
N ILE A 84 -5.94 -10.55 1.63
CA ILE A 84 -5.30 -10.89 0.35
C ILE A 84 -5.73 -12.28 -0.11
N LYS A 85 -5.73 -13.27 0.79
CA LYS A 85 -6.18 -14.64 0.48
C LYS A 85 -7.64 -14.68 0.03
N ARG A 86 -8.54 -13.92 0.67
CA ARG A 86 -9.95 -13.85 0.26
C ARG A 86 -10.16 -13.17 -1.09
N GLN A 87 -9.25 -12.30 -1.52
CA GLN A 87 -9.32 -11.67 -2.83
C GLN A 87 -8.93 -12.62 -3.97
N ASN A 88 -8.32 -13.77 -3.64
CA ASN A 88 -7.89 -14.81 -4.57
C ASN A 88 -7.10 -14.26 -5.78
N PRO A 89 -6.03 -13.47 -5.57
CA PRO A 89 -5.22 -12.97 -6.67
C PRO A 89 -4.39 -14.08 -7.32
N ASP A 90 -4.03 -13.91 -8.59
CA ASP A 90 -3.11 -14.81 -9.29
C ASP A 90 -1.67 -14.65 -8.76
N TYR A 91 -1.28 -13.43 -8.37
CA TYR A 91 0.01 -13.16 -7.74
C TYR A 91 -0.03 -11.90 -6.85
N VAL A 92 0.96 -11.80 -5.96
CA VAL A 92 1.14 -10.68 -5.04
C VAL A 92 2.52 -10.07 -5.28
N ILE A 93 2.57 -8.74 -5.42
CA ILE A 93 3.82 -7.98 -5.56
C ILE A 93 4.10 -7.29 -4.23
N VAL A 94 5.08 -7.81 -3.47
CA VAL A 94 5.49 -7.19 -2.20
C VAL A 94 6.58 -6.17 -2.45
N ARG A 95 6.34 -4.92 -2.08
CA ARG A 95 7.24 -3.81 -2.32
C ARG A 95 7.44 -2.98 -1.08
N PHE A 96 8.70 -2.68 -0.79
CA PHE A 96 9.10 -1.79 0.31
C PHE A 96 8.52 -2.22 1.66
N TRP A 97 8.45 -3.54 1.91
CA TRP A 97 8.16 -4.10 3.23
C TRP A 97 9.41 -3.98 4.11
N MET A 98 9.68 -2.77 4.59
CA MET A 98 10.73 -2.49 5.56
C MET A 98 10.08 -1.80 6.77
N PRO A 99 9.93 -2.49 7.91
CA PRO A 99 9.32 -1.89 9.11
C PRO A 99 10.11 -0.67 9.62
N PHE A 100 11.41 -0.63 9.33
CA PHE A 100 12.31 0.47 9.63
C PHE A 100 13.09 0.81 8.36
N MET A 101 12.90 2.01 7.81
CA MET A 101 13.83 2.61 6.85
C MET A 101 14.87 3.40 7.65
N ALA A 102 16.15 3.08 7.49
CA ALA A 102 17.28 3.86 8.01
C ALA A 102 17.81 4.78 6.90
#